data_AF-A0A3E5EEB9-F1
#
_entry.id   AF-A0A3E5EEB9-F1
#
_cell.length_a   1.000
_cell.length_b   1.000
_cell.length_c   1.000
_cell.angle_alpha   90.00
_cell.angle_beta   90.00
_cell.angle_gamma   90.00
#
_symmetry.space_group_name_H-M   'P 1'
#
loop_
_entity.id
_entity.type
_entity.pdbx_description
1 polymer ?
#
loop_
_entity_poly.entity_id
_entity_poly.type
_entity_poly.pdbx_seq_one_letter_code
_entity_poly.pdbx_strand_id
1 'polypeptide(L)'
;MPDSSKLEKLNRELEKSEKKLRKAINDEKALQHQLKQLTRKERTHRLCTRGGMLESFLQEPERLTDDDIMLLLKLIFHRQDTQELLKKLLER
;
A
#
# COMPACT_ATOMS: atom_id res chain seq x y z
N MET A 1 -7.90 -12.78 59.19
CA MET A 1 -7.97 -11.88 58.02
C MET A 1 -7.24 -12.52 56.85
N PRO A 2 -7.86 -13.44 56.09
CA PRO A 2 -7.25 -13.93 54.86
C PRO A 2 -7.53 -12.95 53.71
N ASP A 3 -6.75 -13.07 52.63
CA ASP A 3 -6.98 -12.51 51.28
C ASP A 3 -6.44 -11.12 50.88
N SER A 4 -5.86 -10.31 51.77
CA SER A 4 -5.21 -9.05 51.33
C SER A 4 -4.00 -9.30 50.41
N SER A 5 -3.18 -10.32 50.71
CA SER A 5 -1.98 -10.64 49.93
C SER A 5 -2.30 -11.22 48.54
N LYS A 6 -3.41 -11.98 48.43
CA LYS A 6 -3.85 -12.56 47.17
C LYS A 6 -4.44 -11.49 46.25
N LEU A 7 -5.21 -10.56 46.80
CA LEU A 7 -5.74 -9.40 46.08
C LEU A 7 -4.61 -8.50 45.55
N GLU A 8 -3.58 -8.24 46.35
CA GLU A 8 -2.45 -7.41 45.94
C GLU A 8 -1.63 -8.06 44.80
N LYS A 9 -1.44 -9.38 44.85
CA LYS A 9 -0.78 -10.14 43.77
C LYS A 9 -1.59 -10.06 42.46
N LEU A 10 -2.92 -10.27 42.53
CA LEU A 10 -3.81 -10.17 41.37
C LEU A 10 -3.79 -8.76 40.76
N ASN A 11 -3.81 -7.70 41.58
CA ASN A 11 -3.72 -6.32 41.10
C ASN A 11 -2.38 -6.05 40.39
N ARG A 12 -1.26 -6.54 40.94
CA ARG A 12 0.05 -6.41 40.28
C ARG A 12 0.12 -7.18 38.95
N GLU A 13 -0.54 -8.34 38.86
CA GLU A 13 -0.62 -9.12 37.61
C GLU A 13 -1.51 -8.43 36.57
N LEU A 14 -2.62 -7.83 37.01
CA LEU A 14 -3.49 -7.04 36.16
C LEU A 14 -2.75 -5.84 35.56
N GLU A 15 -2.06 -5.05 36.40
CA GLU A 15 -1.28 -3.88 35.95
C GLU A 15 -0.18 -4.28 34.95
N LYS A 16 0.51 -5.41 35.19
CA LYS A 16 1.50 -5.94 34.25
C LYS A 16 0.86 -6.33 32.91
N SER A 17 -0.31 -6.96 32.95
CA SER A 17 -1.03 -7.38 31.75
C SER A 17 -1.56 -6.17 30.96
N GLU A 18 -2.09 -5.15 31.63
CA GLU A 18 -2.53 -3.90 31.01
C GLU A 18 -1.38 -3.15 30.34
N LYS A 19 -0.21 -3.07 31.00
CA LYS A 19 1.00 -2.47 30.39
C LYS A 19 1.44 -3.23 29.14
N LYS A 20 1.40 -4.57 29.17
CA LYS A 20 1.69 -5.40 28.00
C LYS A 20 0.69 -5.17 26.87
N LEU A 21 -0.60 -5.11 27.19
CA LEU A 21 -1.66 -4.84 26.22
C LEU A 21 -1.45 -3.47 25.55
N ARG A 22 -1.18 -2.44 26.34
CA ARG A 22 -0.93 -1.09 25.81
C ARG A 22 0.31 -1.05 24.92
N LYS A 23 1.37 -1.77 25.28
CA LYS A 23 2.56 -1.93 24.42
C LYS A 23 2.20 -2.62 23.10
N ALA A 24 1.51 -3.76 23.16
CA ALA A 24 1.10 -4.51 21.97
C ALA A 24 0.24 -3.66 21.01
N ILE A 25 -0.70 -2.87 21.53
CA ILE A 25 -1.52 -1.93 20.73
C ILE A 25 -0.65 -0.87 20.05
N ASN A 26 0.34 -0.33 20.75
CA ASN A 26 1.24 0.67 20.17
C ASN A 26 2.14 0.04 19.09
N ASP A 27 2.64 -1.17 19.33
CA ASP A 27 3.45 -1.93 18.36
C ASP A 27 2.62 -2.27 17.12
N GLU A 28 1.37 -2.70 17.28
CA GLU A 28 0.43 -2.94 16.17
C GLU A 28 0.25 -1.67 15.32
N LYS A 29 0.00 -0.52 15.95
CA LYS A 29 -0.14 0.76 15.24
C LYS A 29 1.13 1.13 14.47
N ALA A 30 2.30 0.92 15.06
CA ALA A 30 3.58 1.16 14.40
C ALA A 30 3.77 0.26 13.18
N LEU A 31 3.47 -1.04 13.32
CA LEU A 31 3.53 -2.02 12.23
C LEU A 31 2.54 -1.69 11.11
N GLN A 32 1.30 -1.29 11.44
CA GLN A 32 0.32 -0.84 10.45
C GLN A 32 0.81 0.40 9.69
N HIS A 33 1.46 1.35 10.36
CA HIS A 33 2.06 2.50 9.70
C HIS A 33 3.19 2.08 8.75
N GLN A 34 4.09 1.21 9.20
CA GLN A 34 5.18 0.69 8.36
C GLN A 34 4.65 -0.04 7.13
N LEU A 35 3.63 -0.88 7.27
CA LEU A 35 2.98 -1.57 6.16
C LEU A 35 2.41 -0.58 5.13
N LYS A 36 1.73 0.48 5.58
CA LYS A 36 1.24 1.54 4.69
C LYS A 36 2.37 2.25 3.94
N GLN A 37 3.50 2.50 4.60
CA GLN A 37 4.65 3.13 3.95
C GLN A 37 5.31 2.21 2.93
N LEU A 38 5.48 0.93 3.26
CA LEU A 38 6.06 -0.06 2.35
C LEU A 38 5.18 -0.24 1.10
N THR A 39 3.87 -0.44 1.28
CA THR A 39 2.92 -0.56 0.17
C THR A 39 2.87 0.70 -0.69
N ARG A 40 2.99 1.90 -0.10
CA ARG A 40 3.10 3.15 -0.86
C ARG A 40 4.38 3.21 -1.68
N LYS A 41 5.53 2.87 -1.10
CA LYS A 41 6.83 2.85 -1.79
C LYS A 41 6.81 1.89 -2.97
N GLU A 42 6.31 0.67 -2.76
CA GLU A 42 6.19 -0.34 -3.81
C GLU A 42 5.24 0.12 -4.92
N ARG A 43 4.09 0.71 -4.56
CA ARG A 43 3.17 1.30 -5.54
C ARG A 43 3.83 2.40 -6.36
N THR A 44 4.53 3.34 -5.72
CA THR A 44 5.24 4.43 -6.42
C THR A 44 6.29 3.88 -7.35
N HIS A 45 7.13 2.95 -6.89
CA HIS A 45 8.15 2.33 -7.73
C HIS A 45 7.53 1.65 -8.96
N ARG A 46 6.50 0.82 -8.76
CA ARG A 46 5.78 0.16 -9.85
C ARG A 46 5.19 1.15 -10.86
N LEU A 47 4.60 2.25 -10.38
CA LEU A 47 4.02 3.27 -11.24
C LEU A 47 5.10 4.01 -12.04
N CYS A 48 6.21 4.41 -11.42
CA CYS A 48 7.31 5.08 -12.12
C CYS A 48 7.97 4.17 -13.15
N THR A 49 8.22 2.89 -12.81
CA THR A 49 8.80 1.93 -13.75
C THR A 49 7.91 1.72 -14.96
N ARG A 50 6.60 1.48 -14.74
CA ARG A 50 5.64 1.30 -15.85
C ARG A 50 5.42 2.60 -16.63
N GLY A 51 5.43 3.75 -15.96
CA GLY A 51 5.38 5.07 -16.58
C GLY A 51 6.54 5.29 -17.54
N GLY A 52 7.78 5.06 -17.09
CA GLY A 52 8.96 5.16 -17.96
C GLY A 52 8.95 4.17 -19.12
N MET A 53 8.39 2.96 -18.93
CA MET A 53 8.18 2.03 -20.05
C MET A 53 7.21 2.61 -21.08
N LEU A 54 6.08 3.18 -20.67
CA LEU A 54 5.14 3.81 -21.58
C LEU A 54 5.74 5.04 -22.29
N GLU A 55 6.49 5.85 -21.55
CA GLU A 55 7.16 7.05 -22.05
C GLU A 55 8.20 6.71 -23.13
N SER A 56 8.87 5.55 -23.03
CA SER A 56 9.83 5.08 -24.05
C SER A 56 9.26 4.87 -25.45
N PHE A 57 7.93 4.78 -25.59
CA PHE A 57 7.25 4.68 -26.89
C PHE A 57 6.92 6.05 -27.51
N LEU A 58 7.09 7.14 -26.76
CA LEU A 58 6.76 8.49 -27.19
C LEU A 58 7.97 9.18 -27.81
N GLN A 59 7.73 9.98 -28.84
CA GLN A 59 8.75 10.85 -29.43
C GLN A 59 8.69 12.21 -28.74
N GLU A 60 9.83 12.69 -28.25
CA GLU A 60 9.97 13.98 -27.53
C GLU A 60 8.92 14.12 -26.40
N PRO A 61 8.87 13.17 -25.44
CA PRO A 61 7.84 13.16 -24.39
C PRO A 61 7.83 14.44 -23.54
N GLU A 62 8.97 15.14 -23.42
CA GLU A 62 9.07 16.40 -22.68
C GLU A 62 8.26 17.55 -23.29
N ARG A 63 7.82 17.42 -24.55
CA ARG A 63 6.99 18.39 -25.24
C ARG A 63 5.49 18.12 -25.09
N LEU A 64 5.11 16.94 -24.59
CA LEU A 64 3.74 16.53 -24.41
C LEU A 64 3.27 16.90 -23.00
N THR A 65 2.07 17.47 -22.90
CA THR A 65 1.46 17.73 -21.60
C THR A 65 0.80 16.48 -21.04
N ASP A 66 0.53 16.46 -19.73
CA ASP A 66 -0.20 15.37 -19.09
C ASP A 66 -1.55 15.09 -19.77
N ASP A 67 -2.22 16.13 -20.28
CA ASP A 67 -3.48 16.01 -21.02
C ASP A 67 -3.30 15.36 -22.40
N ASP A 68 -2.22 15.70 -23.12
CA ASP A 68 -1.87 15.06 -24.40
C ASP A 68 -1.59 13.57 -24.21
N ILE A 69 -0.80 13.24 -23.17
CA ILE A 69 -0.51 11.85 -22.80
C ILE A 69 -1.80 11.11 -22.44
N MET A 70 -2.66 11.72 -21.63
CA MET A 70 -3.94 11.13 -21.24
C MET A 70 -4.86 10.88 -22.44
N LEU A 71 -4.94 11.84 -23.37
CA LEU A 71 -5.72 11.68 -24.60
C LEU A 71 -5.18 10.55 -25.47
N LEU A 72 -3.86 10.52 -25.69
CA LEU A 72 -3.20 9.46 -26.48
C LEU A 72 -3.45 8.08 -25.87
N LEU A 73 -3.26 7.92 -24.56
CA LEU A 73 -3.49 6.66 -23.87
C LEU A 73 -4.96 6.24 -23.97
N LYS A 74 -5.91 7.17 -23.78
CA LYS A 74 -7.33 6.87 -23.98
C LYS A 74 -7.59 6.36 -25.39
N LEU A 75 -7.07 7.03 -26.41
CA LEU A 75 -7.27 6.61 -27.80
C LEU A 75 -6.71 5.21 -28.04
N ILE A 76 -5.47 4.93 -27.63
CA ILE A 76 -4.83 3.60 -27.78
C ILE A 76 -5.66 2.52 -27.08
N PHE A 77 -6.01 2.72 -25.81
CA PHE A 77 -6.72 1.72 -25.00
C PHE A 77 -8.22 1.60 -25.30
N HIS A 78 -8.80 2.50 -26.11
CA HIS A 78 -10.16 2.34 -26.65
C HIS A 78 -10.21 1.56 -27.97
N ARG A 79 -9.06 1.33 -28.62
CA ARG A 79 -9.04 0.49 -29.83
C ARG A 79 -9.35 -0.97 -29.48
N GLN A 80 -10.16 -1.60 -30.32
CA GLN A 80 -10.64 -2.95 -30.09
C GLN A 80 -9.50 -3.98 -30.03
N ASP A 81 -8.49 -3.84 -30.90
CA ASP A 81 -7.29 -4.68 -30.93
C ASP A 81 -6.56 -4.71 -29.57
N THR A 82 -6.41 -3.55 -28.96
CA THR A 82 -5.73 -3.35 -27.68
C THR A 82 -6.57 -3.92 -26.54
N GLN A 83 -7.89 -3.72 -26.57
CA GLN A 83 -8.80 -4.30 -25.58
C GLN A 83 -8.83 -5.84 -25.63
N GLU A 84 -8.85 -6.42 -26.82
CA GLU A 84 -8.79 -7.87 -27.01
C GLU A 84 -7.46 -8.45 -26.54
N LEU A 85 -6.35 -7.78 -26.84
CA LEU A 85 -5.03 -8.17 -26.33
C LEU A 85 -4.99 -8.12 -24.80
N LEU A 86 -5.51 -7.04 -24.20
CA LEU A 86 -5.60 -6.92 -22.74
C LEU A 86 -6.41 -8.05 -22.11
N LYS A 87 -7.57 -8.41 -22.69
CA LYS A 87 -8.38 -9.55 -22.21
C LYS A 87 -7.58 -10.85 -22.23
N LYS A 88 -6.92 -11.16 -23.34
CA LYS A 88 -6.06 -12.35 -23.47
C LYS A 88 -4.91 -12.38 -22.47
N LEU A 89 -4.36 -11.22 -22.10
CA LEU A 89 -3.30 -11.13 -21.07
C LEU A 89 -3.84 -11.36 -19.66
N LEU A 90 -5.10 -11.02 -19.39
CA LEU A 90 -5.76 -11.23 -18.09
C LEU A 90 -6.26 -12.67 -17.90
N GLU A 91 -6.48 -13.40 -18.99
CA GLU A 91 -6.90 -14.81 -18.99
C GLU A 91 -5.73 -15.81 -18.84
N ARG A 92 -4.49 -15.31 -18.70
CA ARG A 92 -3.27 -16.10 -18.44
C ARG A 92 -3.08 -16.39 -16.96
#